data_AF-A0A3L7W7X3-F1
#
_entry.id   AF-A0A3L7W7X3-F1
#
_cell.length_a   1.000
_cell.length_b   1.000
_cell.length_c   1.000
_cell.angle_alpha   90.00
_cell.angle_beta   90.00
_cell.angle_gamma   90.00
#
_symmetry.space_group_name_H-M   'P 1'
#
loop_
_entity.id
_entity.type
_entity.pdbx_description
1 polymer ?
#
loop_
_entity_poly.entity_id
_entity_poly.type
_entity_poly.pdbx_seq_one_letter_code
_entity_poly.pdbx_strand_id
1 'polypeptide(L)'
;SARGAHGGYRLARPANEVRMGDVLRALEGPIVPMACLEGDGSACSKTGSCSVVQLWSRVRDSVSEALDSFTLADLAVPGSPITLKQK
;
A
#
# COMPACT_ATOMS: atom_id res chain seq x y z
N SER A 1 -11.06 -8.89 -17.43
CA SER A 1 -10.74 -8.37 -18.78
C SER A 1 -11.77 -8.88 -19.77
N ALA A 2 -11.87 -8.22 -20.92
CA ALA A 2 -12.58 -8.74 -22.08
C ALA A 2 -11.56 -9.01 -23.18
N ARG A 3 -11.72 -10.11 -23.92
CA ARG A 3 -10.85 -10.49 -25.06
C ARG A 3 -11.52 -10.14 -26.38
N GLY A 4 -10.76 -10.12 -27.47
CA GLY A 4 -11.23 -9.82 -28.83
C GLY A 4 -10.83 -8.43 -29.33
N ALA A 5 -11.22 -8.08 -30.56
CA ALA A 5 -10.86 -6.82 -31.22
C ALA A 5 -11.31 -5.55 -30.46
N HIS A 6 -12.35 -5.66 -29.63
CA HIS A 6 -12.85 -4.61 -28.74
C HIS A 6 -12.64 -4.95 -27.25
N GLY A 7 -11.65 -5.81 -26.97
CA GLY A 7 -11.29 -6.21 -25.62
C GLY A 7 -10.60 -5.09 -24.83
N GLY A 8 -10.35 -5.36 -23.55
CA GLY A 8 -9.67 -4.42 -22.67
C GLY A 8 -9.85 -4.74 -21.18
N TYR A 9 -9.43 -3.79 -20.36
CA TYR A 9 -9.59 -3.84 -18.92
C TYR A 9 -10.61 -2.80 -18.47
N ARG A 10 -11.37 -3.18 -17.46
CA ARG A 10 -12.26 -2.30 -16.70
C ARG A 10 -12.01 -2.56 -15.23
N LEU A 11 -12.28 -1.57 -14.39
CA LEU A 11 -12.23 -1.79 -12.95
C LEU A 11 -13.23 -2.89 -12.58
N ALA A 12 -12.80 -3.82 -11.71
CA ALA A 12 -13.64 -4.90 -11.21
C ALA A 12 -14.66 -4.41 -10.16
N ARG A 13 -14.41 -3.23 -9.58
CA ARG A 13 -15.24 -2.55 -8.58
C ARG A 13 -15.15 -1.02 -8.79
N PRO A 14 -16.07 -0.22 -8.23
CA PRO A 14 -16.00 1.23 -8.28
C PRO A 14 -14.65 1.81 -7.82
N ALA A 15 -14.18 2.91 -8.42
CA ALA A 15 -12.86 3.49 -8.13
C ALA A 15 -12.71 3.98 -6.67
N ASN A 16 -13.82 4.37 -6.02
CA ASN A 16 -13.87 4.75 -4.61
C ASN A 16 -13.83 3.55 -3.64
N GLU A 17 -13.82 2.32 -4.15
CA GLU A 17 -13.62 1.09 -3.37
C GLU A 17 -12.22 0.50 -3.58
N VAL A 18 -11.43 1.03 -4.53
CA VAL A 18 -10.06 0.59 -4.79
C VAL A 18 -9.11 1.40 -3.93
N ARG A 19 -8.69 0.88 -2.78
CA ARG A 19 -7.69 1.55 -1.93
C ARG A 19 -6.31 1.56 -2.60
N MET A 20 -5.55 2.63 -2.41
CA MET A 20 -4.21 2.72 -3.00
C MET A 20 -3.23 1.72 -2.37
N GLY A 21 -3.40 1.39 -1.09
CA GLY A 21 -2.64 0.31 -0.46
C GLY A 21 -2.93 -1.07 -1.07
N ASP A 22 -4.15 -1.35 -1.54
CA ASP A 22 -4.46 -2.60 -2.26
C ASP A 22 -3.72 -2.64 -3.60
N VAL A 23 -3.68 -1.52 -4.32
CA VAL A 23 -3.00 -1.41 -5.61
C VAL A 23 -1.51 -1.67 -5.43
N LEU A 24 -0.87 -1.01 -4.46
CA LEU A 24 0.55 -1.20 -4.21
C LEU A 24 0.86 -2.64 -3.81
N ARG A 25 0.04 -3.24 -2.93
CA ARG A 25 0.19 -4.65 -2.52
C ARG A 25 0.01 -5.65 -3.67
N ALA A 26 -0.84 -5.33 -4.64
CA ALA A 26 -1.04 -6.18 -5.82
C ALA A 26 0.14 -6.11 -6.81
N LEU A 27 0.86 -5.00 -6.86
CA LEU A 27 1.98 -4.78 -7.79
C LEU A 27 3.33 -5.20 -7.19
N GLU A 28 3.61 -4.79 -5.95
CA GLU A 28 4.92 -4.94 -5.31
C GLU A 28 4.92 -5.96 -4.17
N GLY A 29 3.74 -6.42 -3.74
CA GLY A 29 3.59 -7.27 -2.55
C GLY A 29 3.49 -6.47 -1.24
N PRO A 30 3.66 -7.11 -0.09
CA PRO A 30 3.52 -6.48 1.22
C PRO A 30 4.42 -5.23 1.35
N ILE A 31 3.89 -4.15 1.94
CA ILE A 31 4.67 -2.94 2.21
C ILE A 31 5.65 -3.25 3.33
N VAL A 32 6.89 -3.57 2.97
CA VAL A 32 7.94 -3.93 3.92
C VAL A 32 9.21 -3.17 3.56
N PRO A 33 9.53 -2.07 4.28
CA PRO A 33 10.66 -1.21 3.91
C PRO A 33 12.02 -1.81 4.24
N MET A 34 12.08 -2.88 5.04
CA MET A 34 13.32 -3.50 5.54
C MET A 34 13.16 -5.02 5.62
N ALA A 35 14.16 -5.78 5.20
CA ALA A 35 14.13 -7.25 5.22
C ALA A 35 13.86 -7.84 6.63
N CYS A 36 14.30 -7.17 7.70
CA CYS A 36 14.03 -7.59 9.08
C CYS A 36 12.55 -7.47 9.50
N LEU A 37 11.72 -6.81 8.69
CA LEU A 37 10.27 -6.68 8.90
C LEU A 37 9.46 -7.64 8.01
N GLU A 38 10.13 -8.49 7.22
CA GLU A 38 9.47 -9.53 6.41
C GLU A 38 9.12 -10.75 7.27
N GLY A 39 8.00 -11.41 6.93
CA GLY A 39 7.55 -12.64 7.57
C GLY A 39 7.35 -12.50 9.09
N ASP A 40 7.84 -13.48 9.84
CA ASP A 40 7.82 -13.53 11.31
C ASP A 40 9.04 -12.84 11.96
N GLY A 41 9.85 -12.11 11.18
CA GLY A 41 11.06 -11.46 11.66
C GLY A 41 12.25 -12.40 11.89
N SER A 42 12.15 -13.67 11.47
CA SER A 42 13.24 -14.67 11.54
C SER A 42 14.45 -14.33 10.68
N ALA A 43 14.29 -13.43 9.69
CA ALA A 43 15.37 -12.95 8.83
C ALA A 43 16.46 -12.18 9.61
N CYS A 44 16.19 -11.75 10.85
CA CYS A 44 17.17 -11.05 11.68
C CYS A 44 17.17 -11.57 13.13
N SER A 45 18.32 -12.07 13.59
CA SER A 45 18.50 -12.55 14.97
C SER A 45 18.39 -11.45 16.04
N LYS A 46 18.42 -10.18 15.64
CA LYS A 46 18.35 -9.01 16.53
C LYS A 46 16.95 -8.41 16.62
N THR A 47 15.96 -8.92 15.89
CA THR A 47 14.61 -8.34 15.80
C THR A 47 14.00 -8.01 17.17
N GLY A 48 14.18 -8.88 18.18
CA GLY A 48 13.60 -8.69 19.52
C GLY A 48 14.20 -7.55 20.36
N SER A 49 15.41 -7.08 20.06
CA SER A 49 16.10 -6.03 20.83
C SER A 49 16.57 -4.84 19.99
N CYS A 50 16.33 -4.86 18.68
CA CYS A 50 16.75 -3.82 17.76
C CYS A 50 15.76 -2.65 17.74
N SER A 51 16.14 -1.51 18.30
CA SER A 51 15.34 -0.28 18.26
C SER A 51 15.06 0.23 16.84
N VAL A 52 15.95 -0.07 15.89
CA VAL A 52 15.79 0.30 14.47
C VAL A 52 14.58 -0.42 13.85
N VAL A 53 14.36 -1.70 14.18
CA VAL A 53 13.17 -2.44 13.73
C VAL A 53 11.90 -1.79 14.26
N GLN A 54 11.90 -1.35 15.51
CA GLN A 54 10.73 -0.69 16.11
C GLN A 54 10.40 0.63 15.39
N LEU A 55 11.42 1.44 15.08
CA LEU A 55 11.22 2.67 14.30
C LEU A 55 10.66 2.37 12.92
N TRP A 56 11.27 1.44 12.18
CA TRP A 56 10.84 1.12 10.83
C TRP A 56 9.49 0.41 10.77
N SER A 57 9.09 -0.33 11.80
CA SER A 57 7.73 -0.84 11.93
C SER A 57 6.74 0.31 11.96
N ARG A 58 6.98 1.35 12.77
CA ARG A 58 6.10 2.53 12.83
C ARG A 58 6.04 3.24 11.49
N VAL A 59 7.18 3.42 10.81
CA VAL A 59 7.22 4.02 9.47
C VAL A 59 6.38 3.20 8.48
N ARG A 60 6.57 1.87 8.44
CA ARG A 60 5.78 0.98 7.60
C ARG A 60 4.28 1.12 7.86
N ASP A 61 3.90 1.14 9.13
CA ASP A 61 2.50 1.20 9.53
C ASP A 61 1.88 2.55 9.15
N SER A 62 2.59 3.67 9.37
CA SER A 62 2.15 5.00 8.94
C SER A 62 2.04 5.15 7.42
N VAL A 63 2.98 4.59 6.66
CA VAL A 63 2.91 4.58 5.18
C VAL A 63 1.73 3.74 4.70
N SER A 64 1.51 2.57 5.31
CA SER A 64 0.39 1.70 5.00
C SER A 64 -0.94 2.38 5.28
N GLU A 65 -1.08 3.01 6.46
CA GLU A 65 -2.28 3.75 6.84
C GLU A 65 -2.56 4.92 5.89
N ALA A 66 -1.52 5.67 5.51
CA ALA A 66 -1.67 6.75 4.55
C ALA A 66 -2.19 6.24 3.20
N LEU A 67 -1.60 5.17 2.65
CA LEU A 67 -2.03 4.57 1.39
C LEU A 67 -3.43 3.96 1.47
N ASP A 68 -3.76 3.35 2.61
CA ASP A 68 -5.08 2.78 2.85
C ASP A 68 -6.15 3.86 3.05
N SER A 69 -5.78 5.11 3.36
CA SER A 69 -6.70 6.25 3.52
C SER A 69 -7.20 6.87 2.20
N PHE A 70 -6.54 6.54 1.08
CA PHE A 70 -6.90 7.02 -0.26
C PHE A 70 -7.41 5.90 -1.16
N THR A 71 -8.21 6.30 -2.13
CA THR A 71 -8.77 5.44 -3.17
C THR A 71 -8.29 5.89 -4.54
N LEU A 72 -8.45 5.03 -5.55
CA LEU A 72 -8.15 5.37 -6.93
C LEU A 72 -8.96 6.59 -7.40
N ALA A 73 -10.19 6.76 -6.89
CA ALA A 73 -11.02 7.92 -7.20
C ALA A 73 -10.39 9.24 -6.71
N ASP A 74 -9.72 9.24 -5.57
CA ASP A 74 -9.06 10.45 -5.02
C ASP A 74 -7.91 10.94 -5.92
N LEU A 75 -7.33 10.04 -6.73
CA LEU A 75 -6.23 10.34 -7.66
C LEU A 75 -6.69 10.55 -9.11
N ALA A 76 -7.98 10.35 -9.40
CA ALA A 76 -8.50 10.36 -10.77
C ALA A 76 -8.56 11.77 -11.39
N VAL A 77 -8.54 12.83 -10.57
CA VAL A 77 -8.60 14.22 -11.02
C VAL A 77 -7.22 14.88 -10.92
N PRO A 78 -6.56 15.18 -12.05
CA PRO A 78 -5.27 15.86 -12.05
C PRO A 78 -5.34 17.20 -11.32
N GLY A 79 -4.35 17.47 -10.45
CA GLY A 79 -4.25 18.72 -9.70
C GLY A 79 -5.16 18.82 -8.47
N SER A 80 -5.95 17.78 -8.16
CA SER A 80 -6.71 17.73 -6.92
C SER A 80 -5.75 17.62 -5.72
N PRO A 81 -5.90 18.44 -4.67
CA PRO A 81 -5.02 18.40 -3.51
C PRO A 81 -5.18 17.09 -2.74
N ILE A 82 -4.06 16.44 -2.43
CA ILE A 82 -4.01 15.27 -1.55
C ILE A 82 -3.90 15.77 -0.11
N THR A 83 -4.99 15.65 0.66
CA THR A 83 -4.99 15.97 2.08
C THR A 83 -4.99 14.68 2.89
N LEU A 84 -3.94 14.48 3.70
CA LEU A 84 -3.90 13.38 4.65
C LEU A 84 -5.07 13.51 5.62
N LYS A 85 -5.95 12.51 5.61
CA LYS A 85 -7.02 12.38 6.59
C LYS A 85 -6.37 11.91 7.88
N GLN A 86 -5.82 12.83 8.66
CA GLN A 86 -5.33 12.52 10.00
C GLN A 86 -6.52 12.14 10.88
N LYS A 87 -6.28 11.16 11.75
CA LYS A 87 -7.25 10.66 12.73
C LYS A 87 -7.41 11.63 13.89
#